data_AF-A0A4P6Q7Y8-F1
#
_entry.id   AF-A0A4P6Q7Y8-F1
#
_cell.length_a   1.000
_cell.length_b   1.000
_cell.length_c   1.000
_cell.angle_alpha   90.00
_cell.angle_beta   90.00
_cell.angle_gamma   90.00
#
_symmetry.space_group_name_H-M   'P 1'
#
loop_
_entity.id
_entity.type
_entity.pdbx_description
1 polymer ?
#
loop_
_entity_poly.entity_id
_entity_poly.type
_entity_poly.pdbx_seq_one_letter_code
_entity_poly.pdbx_strand_id
1 'polypeptide(L)'
;MKKSEVSLLLATAAAYDRRTSGDADVKSWHAAIGDLDSFDDANQAVIDHYAFSTEWLKPAHVRAGVRRIRAARLANVDRALPAADPDARDYTQALREQIKAVADGRQVRLALASGGRAATGPTAEYAAARGADYARRRAALSVACPVAACAQPQGRACRVIGGGRRPVPEGYHQPRLEAARAALNADVPAPAEEPAQPPVDTAAAPAAPALPPYCGRCHAETRTRMRLAGEELHRVPCPACHPQTIS
;
A
#
# COMPACT_ATOMS: atom_id res chain seq x y z
N MET A 1 22.02 15.16 15.73
CA MET A 1 21.15 16.34 15.53
C MET A 1 21.94 17.60 15.88
N LYS A 2 21.81 18.68 15.09
CA LYS A 2 22.53 19.96 15.28
C LYS A 2 21.82 20.85 16.30
N LYS A 3 22.52 21.84 16.87
CA LYS A 3 21.91 22.84 17.78
C LYS A 3 20.75 23.63 17.15
N SER A 4 20.83 23.93 15.85
CA SER A 4 19.76 24.60 15.12
C SER A 4 18.48 23.75 15.06
N GLU A 5 18.62 22.43 14.88
CA GLU A 5 17.51 21.48 14.89
C GLU A 5 16.91 21.33 16.29
N VAL A 6 17.75 21.33 17.34
CA VAL A 6 17.27 21.35 18.74
C VAL A 6 16.49 22.63 19.05
N SER A 7 16.92 23.78 18.53
CA SER A 7 16.19 25.04 18.67
C SER A 7 14.79 24.96 18.02
N LEU A 8 14.70 24.40 16.80
CA LEU A 8 13.41 24.15 16.14
C LEU A 8 12.53 23.19 16.95
N LEU A 9 13.10 22.13 17.51
CA LEU A 9 12.38 21.18 18.35
C LEU A 9 11.80 21.84 19.61
N LEU A 10 12.58 22.71 20.26
CA LEU A 10 12.13 23.48 21.42
C LEU A 10 11.07 24.52 21.05
N ALA A 11 11.16 25.15 19.87
CA ALA A 11 10.12 26.03 19.35
C ALA A 11 8.80 25.28 19.13
N THR A 12 8.85 24.05 18.59
CA THR A 12 7.66 23.20 18.49
C THR A 12 7.09 22.88 19.88
N ALA A 13 7.92 22.53 20.87
CA ALA A 13 7.43 22.28 22.24
C ALA A 13 6.79 23.53 22.87
N ALA A 14 7.39 24.71 22.68
CA ALA A 14 6.88 26.00 23.15
C ALA A 14 5.52 26.36 22.57
N ALA A 15 5.22 25.94 21.34
CA ALA A 15 3.90 26.13 20.75
C ALA A 15 2.79 25.37 21.51
N TYR A 16 3.10 24.25 22.17
CA TYR A 16 2.14 23.45 22.92
C TYR A 16 1.99 23.90 24.39
N ASP A 17 3.10 24.15 25.08
CA ASP A 17 3.09 24.37 26.53
C ASP A 17 3.47 25.78 26.98
N ARG A 18 3.64 26.71 26.02
CA ARG A 18 4.00 28.11 26.25
C ARG A 18 5.31 28.29 27.03
N ARG A 19 6.26 27.34 26.96
CA ARG A 19 7.61 27.56 27.50
C ARG A 19 8.35 28.63 26.70
N THR A 20 9.21 29.38 27.38
CA THR A 20 10.22 30.23 26.73
C THR A 20 11.54 29.48 26.73
N SER A 21 12.14 29.26 25.55
CA SER A 21 13.43 28.60 25.42
C SER A 21 14.51 29.61 25.01
N GLY A 22 15.61 29.67 25.77
CA GLY A 22 16.79 30.46 25.45
C GLY A 22 17.99 29.63 25.02
N ASP A 23 19.11 30.29 24.74
CA ASP A 23 20.36 29.65 24.33
C ASP A 23 20.90 28.62 25.34
N ALA A 24 20.67 28.88 26.63
CA ALA A 24 21.04 27.94 27.71
C ALA A 24 20.23 26.64 27.60
N ASP A 25 18.93 26.72 27.31
CA ASP A 25 18.06 25.55 27.14
C ASP A 25 18.48 24.74 25.91
N VAL A 26 18.76 25.42 24.79
CA VAL A 26 19.24 24.77 23.56
C VAL A 26 20.54 24.02 23.81
N LYS A 27 21.50 24.61 24.54
CA LYS A 27 22.77 23.94 24.88
C LYS A 27 22.53 22.72 25.76
N SER A 28 21.69 22.85 26.80
CA SER A 28 21.35 21.76 27.72
C SER A 28 20.62 20.61 27.02
N TRP A 29 19.64 20.93 26.17
CA TRP A 29 18.93 19.93 25.37
C TRP A 29 19.83 19.26 24.36
N HIS A 30 20.67 20.02 23.65
CA HIS A 30 21.62 19.45 22.71
C HIS A 30 22.62 18.50 23.39
N ALA A 31 23.03 18.77 24.63
CA ALA A 31 23.86 17.83 25.38
C ALA A 31 23.12 16.50 25.67
N ALA A 32 21.79 16.53 25.86
CA ALA A 32 20.99 15.36 26.22
C ALA A 32 20.51 14.52 25.01
N ILE A 33 20.24 15.17 23.87
CA ILE A 33 19.63 14.53 22.68
C ILE A 33 20.37 14.84 21.36
N GLY A 34 21.51 15.52 21.41
CA GLY A 34 22.29 15.86 20.21
C GLY A 34 22.84 14.62 19.49
N ASP A 35 22.95 13.49 20.17
CA ASP A 35 23.36 12.20 19.62
C ASP A 35 22.29 11.51 18.77
N LEU A 36 21.04 11.99 18.78
CA LEU A 36 19.97 11.44 17.94
C LEU A 36 20.25 11.75 16.46
N ASP A 37 20.17 10.73 15.62
CA ASP A 37 20.51 10.83 14.19
C ASP A 37 19.46 11.62 13.38
N SER A 38 18.16 11.49 13.72
CA SER A 38 17.03 12.02 12.94
C SER A 38 16.27 13.13 13.68
N PHE A 39 16.25 14.33 13.11
CA PHE A 39 15.41 15.44 13.58
C PHE A 39 13.92 15.12 13.40
N ASP A 40 13.53 14.52 12.27
CA ASP A 40 12.14 14.19 11.98
C ASP A 40 11.55 13.23 13.01
N ASP A 41 12.32 12.22 13.44
CA ASP A 41 11.90 11.28 14.48
C ASP A 41 11.74 11.99 15.83
N ALA A 42 12.66 12.89 16.16
CA ALA A 42 12.58 13.66 17.38
C ALA A 42 11.37 14.60 17.37
N ASN A 43 11.09 15.26 16.26
CA ASN A 43 9.93 16.14 16.10
C ASN A 43 8.62 15.36 16.17
N GLN A 44 8.54 14.20 15.50
CA GLN A 44 7.38 13.30 15.61
C GLN A 44 7.20 12.82 17.06
N ALA A 45 8.28 12.48 17.77
CA ALA A 45 8.20 12.09 19.18
C ALA A 45 7.66 13.22 20.10
N VAL A 46 7.93 14.49 19.78
CA VAL A 46 7.35 15.64 20.47
C VAL A 46 5.84 15.75 20.20
N ILE A 47 5.44 15.61 18.93
CA ILE A 47 4.02 15.62 18.53
C ILE A 47 3.26 14.49 19.22
N ASP A 48 3.80 13.26 19.17
CA ASP A 48 3.21 12.09 19.82
C ASP A 48 3.09 12.29 21.33
N HIS A 49 4.09 12.91 21.97
CA HIS A 49 4.04 13.19 23.40
C HIS A 49 2.84 14.07 23.74
N TYR A 50 2.64 15.19 23.04
CA TYR A 50 1.51 16.08 23.30
C TYR A 50 0.15 15.52 22.83
N ALA A 51 0.14 14.55 21.91
CA ALA A 51 -1.09 13.86 21.51
C ALA A 51 -1.60 12.88 22.58
N PHE A 52 -0.68 12.24 23.33
CA PHE A 52 -1.03 11.14 24.24
C PHE A 52 -0.71 11.41 25.72
N SER A 53 -0.02 12.50 26.04
CA SER A 53 0.37 12.85 27.41
C SER A 53 0.16 14.33 27.68
N THR A 54 -0.23 14.64 28.91
CA THR A 54 -0.34 16.00 29.45
C THR A 54 0.88 16.41 30.27
N GLU A 55 1.85 15.51 30.45
CA GLU A 55 3.04 15.79 31.24
C GLU A 55 3.96 16.81 30.55
N TRP A 56 4.71 17.57 31.36
CA TRP A 56 5.74 18.45 30.84
C TRP A 56 6.80 17.68 30.04
N LEU A 57 7.06 18.11 28.81
CA LEU A 57 8.03 17.45 27.94
C LEU A 57 9.47 17.61 28.45
N LYS A 58 10.15 16.48 28.62
CA LYS A 58 11.57 16.36 29.03
C LYS A 58 12.39 15.68 27.92
N PRO A 59 13.72 15.86 27.86
CA PRO A 59 14.59 15.18 26.89
C PRO A 59 14.44 13.65 26.88
N ALA A 60 14.21 13.03 28.06
CA ALA A 60 14.00 11.59 28.19
C ALA A 60 12.75 11.09 27.43
N HIS A 61 11.68 11.90 27.35
CA HIS A 61 10.46 11.55 26.63
C HIS A 61 10.72 11.49 25.12
N VAL A 62 11.48 12.46 24.58
CA VAL A 62 11.88 12.47 23.16
C VAL A 62 12.71 11.21 22.83
N ARG A 63 13.69 10.85 23.66
CA ARG A 63 14.47 9.61 23.47
C ARG A 63 13.61 8.36 23.50
N ALA A 64 12.64 8.30 24.41
CA ALA A 64 11.69 7.18 24.48
C ALA A 64 10.82 7.12 23.22
N GLY A 65 10.30 8.26 22.75
CA GLY A 65 9.51 8.36 21.52
C GLY A 65 10.29 7.93 20.28
N VAL A 66 11.51 8.44 20.09
CA VAL A 66 12.38 8.03 18.97
C VAL A 66 12.66 6.53 19.00
N ARG A 67 12.94 5.94 20.18
CA ARG A 67 13.09 4.48 20.31
C ARG A 67 11.84 3.72 19.90
N ARG A 68 10.64 4.19 20.29
CA ARG A 68 9.36 3.58 19.88
C ARG A 68 9.15 3.67 18.37
N ILE A 69 9.38 4.83 17.77
CA ILE A 69 9.24 5.05 16.32
C ILE A 69 10.18 4.10 15.55
N ARG A 70 11.45 3.99 15.97
CA ARG A 70 12.42 3.08 15.34
C ARG A 70 12.02 1.61 15.52
N ALA A 71 11.55 1.23 16.70
CA ALA A 71 11.06 -0.12 16.96
C ALA A 71 9.84 -0.48 16.09
N ALA A 72 8.90 0.46 15.94
CA ALA A 72 7.72 0.29 15.09
C ALA A 72 8.11 0.09 13.61
N ARG A 73 9.10 0.84 13.11
CA ARG A 73 9.65 0.61 11.76
C ARG A 73 10.21 -0.79 11.63
N LEU A 74 11.02 -1.23 12.59
CA LEU A 74 11.64 -2.56 12.57
C LEU A 74 10.64 -3.72 12.72
N ALA A 75 9.49 -3.48 13.35
CA ALA A 75 8.41 -4.47 13.48
C ALA A 75 7.59 -4.62 12.19
N ASN A 76 7.45 -3.55 11.41
CA ASN A 76 6.65 -3.52 10.18
C ASN A 76 7.43 -3.87 8.90
N VAL A 77 8.73 -4.12 9.01
CA VAL A 77 9.53 -4.55 7.86
C VAL A 77 9.56 -6.07 7.80
N ASP A 78 8.99 -6.63 6.74
CA ASP A 78 9.28 -8.00 6.30
C ASP A 78 10.78 -8.08 6.04
N ARG A 79 11.52 -8.68 6.97
CA ARG A 79 12.96 -8.82 6.87
C ARG A 79 13.27 -9.86 5.80
N ALA A 80 13.51 -9.39 4.58
CA ALA A 80 14.28 -10.16 3.62
C ALA A 80 15.69 -10.32 4.22
N LEU A 81 16.02 -11.54 4.65
CA LEU A 81 17.37 -11.88 5.07
C LEU A 81 18.31 -11.61 3.89
N PRO A 82 19.49 -11.00 4.11
CA PRO A 82 20.49 -10.91 3.06
C PRO A 82 20.82 -12.32 2.54
N ALA A 83 21.15 -12.43 1.26
CA ALA A 83 21.65 -13.70 0.72
C ALA A 83 22.84 -14.16 1.58
N ALA A 84 22.85 -15.42 2.00
CA ALA A 84 23.92 -15.95 2.84
C ALA A 84 25.23 -15.89 2.04
N ASP A 85 26.08 -14.94 2.39
CA ASP A 85 27.45 -14.85 1.88
C ASP A 85 28.30 -15.92 2.57
N PRO A 86 29.21 -16.63 1.86
CA PRO A 86 30.13 -17.58 2.45
C PRO A 86 31.05 -16.98 3.56
N ASP A 87 31.28 -15.67 3.63
CA ASP A 87 31.99 -15.05 4.76
C ASP A 87 31.03 -14.57 5.88
N ALA A 88 31.09 -15.25 7.03
CA ALA A 88 30.23 -14.97 8.17
C ALA A 88 30.43 -13.57 8.79
N ARG A 89 31.63 -12.96 8.66
CA ARG A 89 31.89 -11.63 9.24
C ARG A 89 31.17 -10.54 8.46
N ASP A 90 31.30 -10.58 7.14
CA ASP A 90 30.71 -9.59 6.23
C ASP A 90 29.18 -9.63 6.28
N TYR A 91 28.61 -10.84 6.41
CA TYR A 91 27.17 -11.01 6.60
C TYR A 91 26.64 -10.28 7.85
N THR A 92 27.31 -10.41 9.00
CA THR A 92 26.83 -9.78 10.25
C THR A 92 26.91 -8.26 10.21
N GLN A 93 27.94 -7.70 9.56
CA GLN A 93 28.07 -6.26 9.37
C GLN A 93 26.98 -5.73 8.42
N ALA A 94 26.81 -6.38 7.26
CA ALA A 94 25.78 -6.01 6.29
C ALA A 94 24.37 -6.05 6.89
N LEU A 95 24.07 -7.08 7.70
CA LEU A 95 22.78 -7.18 8.40
C LEU A 95 22.58 -6.04 9.42
N ARG A 96 23.61 -5.67 10.19
CA ARG A 96 23.54 -4.54 11.14
C ARG A 96 23.33 -3.21 10.42
N GLU A 97 24.01 -3.00 9.31
CA GLU A 97 23.85 -1.81 8.47
C GLU A 97 22.45 -1.75 7.85
N GLN A 98 21.92 -2.87 7.37
CA GLN A 98 20.55 -2.99 6.87
C GLN A 98 19.53 -2.65 7.97
N ILE A 99 19.67 -3.22 9.17
CA ILE A 99 18.81 -2.93 10.33
C ILE A 99 18.88 -1.45 10.70
N LYS A 100 20.09 -0.87 10.74
CA LYS A 100 20.27 0.56 11.01
C LYS A 100 19.56 1.42 9.95
N ALA A 101 19.72 1.09 8.67
CA ALA A 101 19.06 1.81 7.58
C ALA A 101 17.52 1.74 7.65
N VAL A 102 16.96 0.60 8.05
CA VAL A 102 15.51 0.45 8.31
C VAL A 102 15.08 1.33 9.47
N ALA A 103 15.79 1.22 10.60
CA ALA A 103 15.47 1.98 11.81
C ALA A 103 15.49 3.49 11.55
N ASP A 104 16.46 3.94 10.74
CA ASP A 104 16.62 5.34 10.34
C ASP A 104 15.61 5.78 9.24
N GLY A 105 14.69 4.91 8.83
CA GLY A 105 13.65 5.21 7.85
C GLY A 105 14.14 5.32 6.40
N ARG A 106 15.41 5.00 6.11
CA ARG A 106 15.99 5.15 4.77
C ARG A 106 15.49 4.10 3.77
N GLN A 107 14.98 2.96 4.23
CA GLN A 107 14.56 1.88 3.35
C GLN A 107 13.24 2.11 2.61
N VAL A 108 12.27 2.85 3.13
CA VAL A 108 11.02 3.10 2.38
C VAL A 108 11.30 3.88 1.11
N ARG A 109 12.24 4.83 1.19
CA ARG A 109 12.67 5.62 0.02
C ARG A 109 13.45 4.77 -0.98
N LEU A 110 14.29 3.84 -0.52
CA LEU A 110 14.99 2.89 -1.39
C LEU A 110 14.02 1.87 -2.01
N ALA A 111 13.06 1.33 -1.26
CA ALA A 111 12.04 0.44 -1.81
C ALA A 111 11.17 1.12 -2.89
N LEU A 112 11.05 2.45 -2.86
CA LEU A 112 10.35 3.26 -3.87
C LEU A 112 11.29 3.77 -4.99
N ALA A 113 12.57 4.01 -4.71
CA ALA A 113 13.52 4.65 -5.63
C ALA A 113 14.44 3.67 -6.35
N SER A 114 14.69 2.50 -5.78
CA SER A 114 15.36 1.37 -6.45
C SER A 114 14.36 0.23 -6.50
N GLY A 115 14.14 -0.35 -7.69
CA GLY A 115 13.32 -1.55 -7.89
C GLY A 115 13.91 -2.77 -7.18
N GLY A 116 13.94 -2.73 -5.84
CA GLY A 116 14.70 -3.58 -4.94
C GLY A 116 13.85 -4.59 -4.17
N ARG A 117 12.54 -4.64 -4.40
CA ARG A 117 12.01 -5.97 -4.70
C ARG A 117 12.48 -6.22 -6.13
N ALA A 118 13.13 -7.35 -6.39
CA ALA A 118 12.75 -8.05 -7.61
C ALA A 118 11.24 -8.18 -7.49
N ALA A 119 10.51 -7.20 -8.00
CA ALA A 119 9.17 -7.43 -8.36
C ALA A 119 9.35 -8.60 -9.32
N THR A 120 9.03 -9.82 -8.87
CA THR A 120 8.10 -10.60 -9.67
C THR A 120 7.16 -9.54 -10.17
N GLY A 121 7.30 -9.18 -11.45
CA GLY A 121 6.57 -8.06 -11.99
C GLY A 121 5.10 -8.25 -11.66
N PRO A 122 4.24 -7.28 -11.99
CA PRO A 122 2.85 -7.64 -12.22
C PRO A 122 2.79 -9.03 -12.87
N THR A 123 2.14 -10.01 -12.22
CA THR A 123 2.14 -11.41 -12.68
C THR A 123 1.75 -11.41 -14.16
N ALA A 124 2.17 -12.41 -14.94
CA ALA A 124 1.79 -12.46 -16.35
C ALA A 124 0.26 -12.26 -16.53
N GLU A 125 -0.53 -12.81 -15.61
CA GLU A 125 -1.97 -12.60 -15.48
C GLU A 125 -2.35 -11.12 -15.21
N TYR A 126 -1.76 -10.46 -14.20
CA TYR A 126 -2.02 -9.04 -13.92
C TYR A 126 -1.58 -8.15 -15.09
N ALA A 127 -0.43 -8.43 -15.70
CA ALA A 127 0.10 -7.69 -16.85
C ALA A 127 -0.83 -7.86 -18.07
N ALA A 128 -1.36 -9.05 -18.31
CA ALA A 128 -2.34 -9.31 -19.35
C ALA A 128 -3.67 -8.60 -19.07
N ALA A 129 -4.20 -8.70 -17.85
CA ALA A 129 -5.44 -8.04 -17.44
C ALA A 129 -5.35 -6.51 -17.55
N ARG A 130 -4.26 -5.92 -17.06
CA ARG A 130 -4.01 -4.47 -17.18
C ARG A 130 -3.65 -4.05 -18.60
N GLY A 131 -2.97 -4.90 -19.37
CA GLY A 131 -2.67 -4.67 -20.78
C GLY A 131 -3.94 -4.55 -21.60
N ALA A 132 -4.92 -5.43 -21.37
CA ALA A 132 -6.21 -5.38 -22.03
C ALA A 132 -7.02 -4.12 -21.65
N ASP A 133 -7.06 -3.74 -20.36
CA ASP A 133 -7.71 -2.50 -19.92
C ASP A 133 -7.02 -1.25 -20.47
N TYR A 134 -5.69 -1.22 -20.48
CA TYR A 134 -4.91 -0.12 -21.04
C TYR A 134 -5.09 0.00 -22.55
N ALA A 135 -5.05 -1.11 -23.29
CA ALA A 135 -5.32 -1.13 -24.73
C ALA A 135 -6.74 -0.63 -25.04
N ARG A 136 -7.73 -1.06 -24.25
CA ARG A 136 -9.12 -0.59 -24.37
C ARG A 136 -9.24 0.92 -24.16
N ARG A 137 -8.62 1.46 -23.11
CA ARG A 137 -8.62 2.92 -22.83
C ARG A 137 -7.85 3.72 -23.87
N ARG A 138 -6.75 3.18 -24.39
CA ARG A 138 -5.97 3.81 -25.47
C ARG A 138 -6.75 3.84 -26.78
N ALA A 139 -7.44 2.76 -27.14
CA ALA A 139 -8.34 2.73 -28.29
C ALA A 139 -9.54 3.67 -28.11
N ALA A 140 -10.06 3.84 -26.90
CA ALA A 140 -11.11 4.83 -26.62
C ALA A 140 -10.68 6.25 -27.03
N LEU A 141 -9.40 6.60 -26.85
CA LEU A 141 -8.87 7.90 -27.26
C LEU A 141 -8.78 8.07 -28.78
N SER A 142 -8.70 6.99 -29.56
CA SER A 142 -8.61 7.07 -31.02
C SER A 142 -9.96 7.24 -31.72
N VAL A 143 -11.07 7.25 -30.99
CA VAL A 143 -12.41 7.51 -31.55
C VAL A 143 -13.04 8.72 -30.87
N ALA A 144 -13.79 9.53 -31.63
CA ALA A 144 -14.60 10.60 -31.07
C ALA A 144 -15.73 10.02 -30.20
N CYS A 145 -16.12 10.71 -29.13
CA CYS A 145 -17.21 10.23 -28.29
C CYS A 145 -18.55 10.40 -29.03
N PRO A 146 -19.35 9.34 -29.22
CA PRO A 146 -20.63 9.46 -29.94
C PRO A 146 -21.75 10.06 -29.07
N VAL A 147 -21.51 10.25 -27.77
CA VAL A 147 -22.46 10.92 -26.88
C VAL A 147 -22.53 12.39 -27.27
N ALA A 148 -23.68 12.86 -27.77
CA ALA A 148 -23.88 14.24 -28.22
C ALA A 148 -23.56 15.29 -27.13
N ALA A 149 -23.83 14.94 -25.87
CA ALA A 149 -23.48 15.74 -24.71
C ALA A 149 -22.01 15.58 -24.27
N CYS A 150 -21.11 15.02 -25.09
CA CYS A 150 -19.69 14.92 -24.77
C CYS A 150 -18.88 15.69 -25.81
N ALA A 151 -18.62 16.97 -25.54
CA ALA A 151 -17.86 17.85 -26.43
C ALA A 151 -16.33 17.59 -26.46
N GLN A 152 -15.85 16.45 -25.94
CA GLN A 152 -14.43 16.14 -25.88
C GLN A 152 -13.94 15.55 -27.21
N PRO A 153 -12.90 16.12 -27.84
CA PRO A 153 -12.38 15.62 -29.10
C PRO A 153 -11.67 14.26 -28.95
N GLN A 154 -11.38 13.63 -30.09
CA GLN A 154 -10.44 12.52 -30.16
C GLN A 154 -9.12 12.88 -29.46
N GLY A 155 -8.52 11.94 -28.74
CA GLY A 155 -7.29 12.15 -27.97
C GLY A 155 -7.48 12.74 -26.56
N ARG A 156 -8.70 13.13 -26.15
CA ARG A 156 -9.01 13.58 -24.78
C ARG A 156 -9.97 12.63 -24.06
N ALA A 157 -9.79 12.46 -22.76
CA ALA A 157 -10.73 11.68 -21.93
C ALA A 157 -12.11 12.36 -21.86
N CYS A 158 -13.17 11.58 -21.66
CA CYS A 158 -14.52 12.13 -21.56
C CYS A 158 -14.67 12.95 -20.28
N ARG A 159 -15.39 14.07 -20.36
CA ARG A 159 -15.75 14.92 -19.22
C ARG A 159 -17.26 14.97 -19.11
N VAL A 160 -17.78 14.89 -17.89
CA VAL A 160 -19.21 15.10 -17.63
C VAL A 160 -19.54 16.57 -17.88
N ILE A 161 -20.52 16.84 -18.75
CA ILE A 161 -21.07 18.19 -18.92
C ILE A 161 -21.96 18.51 -17.71
N GLY A 162 -21.70 19.63 -17.03
CA GLY A 162 -22.50 20.10 -15.88
C GLY A 162 -21.76 20.39 -14.57
N GLY A 163 -20.41 20.42 -14.55
CA GLY A 163 -19.65 20.88 -13.37
C GLY A 163 -19.65 19.96 -12.15
N GLY A 164 -20.43 18.88 -12.16
CA GLY A 164 -20.37 17.83 -11.13
C GLY A 164 -19.03 17.10 -11.16
N ARG A 165 -18.27 17.15 -10.07
CA ARG A 165 -16.95 16.51 -9.91
C ARG A 165 -16.99 14.99 -9.84
N ARG A 166 -18.03 14.31 -10.33
CA ARG A 166 -18.00 12.85 -10.40
C ARG A 166 -17.33 12.46 -11.71
N PRO A 167 -16.07 11.96 -11.67
CA PRO A 167 -15.45 11.45 -12.87
C PRO A 167 -16.31 10.32 -13.44
N VAL A 168 -16.35 10.19 -14.76
CA VAL A 168 -16.88 8.97 -15.37
C VAL A 168 -16.08 7.81 -14.76
N PRO A 169 -16.70 6.77 -14.18
CA PRO A 169 -16.00 5.78 -13.35
C PRO A 169 -14.77 5.16 -14.03
N GLU A 170 -14.80 5.04 -15.36
CA GLU A 170 -13.72 4.49 -16.18
C GLU A 170 -12.97 5.55 -17.02
N GLY A 171 -13.30 6.83 -16.87
CA GLY A 171 -12.73 7.96 -17.64
C GLY A 171 -13.31 8.16 -19.05
N TYR A 172 -14.17 7.25 -19.51
CA TYR A 172 -14.80 7.29 -20.84
C TYR A 172 -16.27 6.90 -20.75
N HIS A 173 -17.12 7.52 -21.58
CA HIS A 173 -18.50 7.06 -21.73
C HIS A 173 -18.53 5.69 -22.42
N GLN A 174 -19.41 4.79 -21.95
CA GLN A 174 -19.59 3.45 -22.50
C GLN A 174 -19.73 3.41 -24.04
N PRO A 175 -20.51 4.31 -24.68
CA PRO A 175 -20.60 4.34 -26.15
C PRO A 175 -19.26 4.63 -26.87
N ARG A 176 -18.32 5.33 -26.22
CA ARG A 176 -16.98 5.55 -26.79
C ARG A 176 -16.11 4.30 -26.72
N LEU A 177 -16.22 3.54 -25.63
CA LEU A 177 -15.54 2.25 -25.49
C LEU A 177 -16.04 1.25 -26.54
N GLU A 178 -17.34 1.24 -26.80
CA GLU A 178 -17.97 0.40 -27.83
C GLU A 178 -17.55 0.82 -29.25
N ALA A 179 -17.55 2.12 -29.55
CA ALA A 179 -17.10 2.63 -30.85
C ALA A 179 -15.61 2.33 -31.09
N ALA A 180 -14.77 2.43 -30.07
CA ALA A 180 -13.37 2.03 -30.15
C ALA A 180 -13.17 0.53 -30.36
N ARG A 181 -13.97 -0.31 -29.69
CA ARG A 181 -13.97 -1.76 -29.92
C ARG A 181 -14.39 -2.11 -31.34
N ALA A 182 -15.43 -1.44 -31.86
CA ALA A 182 -15.88 -1.63 -33.24
C ALA A 182 -14.80 -1.24 -34.25
N ALA A 183 -14.12 -0.10 -34.04
CA ALA A 183 -13.01 0.33 -34.89
C ALA A 183 -11.84 -0.66 -34.88
N LEU A 184 -11.44 -1.16 -33.70
CA LEU A 184 -10.39 -2.19 -33.60
C LEU A 184 -10.76 -3.47 -34.35
N ASN A 185 -12.02 -3.88 -34.30
CA ASN A 185 -12.49 -5.09 -34.97
C ASN A 185 -12.64 -4.92 -36.50
N ALA A 186 -12.85 -3.69 -36.98
CA ALA A 186 -12.98 -3.42 -38.41
C ALA A 186 -11.65 -3.59 -39.18
N ASP A 187 -10.52 -3.36 -38.48
CA ASP A 187 -9.17 -3.54 -39.04
C ASP A 187 -8.68 -5.00 -38.98
N VAL A 188 -9.38 -5.87 -38.26
CA VAL A 188 -9.08 -7.31 -38.27
C VAL A 188 -9.70 -7.89 -39.54
N PRO A 189 -8.91 -8.32 -40.54
CA PRO A 189 -9.47 -8.98 -41.71
C PRO A 189 -10.32 -10.16 -41.24
N ALA A 190 -11.50 -10.33 -41.83
CA ALA A 190 -12.37 -11.45 -41.52
C ALA A 190 -11.51 -12.72 -41.47
N PRO A 191 -11.57 -13.51 -40.39
CA PRO A 191 -10.74 -14.70 -40.28
C PRO A 191 -10.96 -15.51 -41.56
N ALA A 192 -9.88 -15.80 -42.29
CA ALA A 192 -9.95 -16.72 -43.42
C ALA A 192 -10.68 -17.96 -42.92
N GLU A 193 -11.70 -18.43 -43.65
CA GLU A 193 -12.55 -19.56 -43.26
C GLU A 193 -11.70 -20.65 -42.62
N GLU A 194 -11.74 -20.71 -41.29
CA GLU A 194 -10.98 -21.69 -40.54
C GLU A 194 -11.61 -23.04 -40.89
N PRO A 195 -10.83 -24.01 -41.41
CA PRO A 195 -11.38 -25.29 -41.83
C PRO A 195 -12.14 -25.88 -40.64
N ALA A 196 -13.39 -26.31 -40.89
CA ALA A 196 -14.31 -26.78 -39.89
C ALA A 196 -13.59 -27.67 -38.86
N GLN A 197 -13.43 -27.15 -37.64
CA GLN A 197 -12.82 -27.92 -36.57
C GLN A 197 -13.68 -29.16 -36.36
N PRO A 198 -13.09 -30.38 -36.35
CA PRO A 198 -13.85 -31.59 -36.08
C PRO A 198 -14.52 -31.48 -34.70
N PRO A 199 -15.69 -32.09 -34.51
CA PRO A 199 -16.41 -32.03 -33.23
C PRO A 199 -15.48 -32.51 -32.12
N VAL A 200 -15.09 -31.58 -31.24
CA VAL A 200 -14.29 -31.89 -30.08
C VAL A 200 -15.24 -32.53 -29.08
N ASP A 201 -15.06 -33.82 -28.81
CA ASP A 201 -15.78 -34.53 -27.76
C ASP A 201 -15.52 -33.82 -26.43
N THR A 202 -16.52 -33.10 -25.96
CA THR A 202 -16.53 -32.40 -24.67
C THR A 202 -16.76 -33.44 -23.59
N ALA A 203 -15.76 -34.29 -23.35
CA ALA A 203 -15.70 -35.08 -22.13
C ALA A 203 -15.69 -34.12 -20.95
N ALA A 204 -16.71 -34.24 -20.08
CA ALA A 204 -16.96 -33.34 -18.96
C ALA A 204 -15.69 -33.15 -18.12
N ALA A 205 -15.19 -31.92 -18.09
CA ALA A 205 -14.10 -31.55 -17.20
C ALA A 205 -14.49 -31.91 -15.75
N PRO A 206 -13.62 -32.61 -15.00
CA PRO A 206 -13.91 -32.95 -13.62
C PRO A 206 -14.17 -31.66 -12.83
N ALA A 207 -15.26 -31.65 -12.06
CA ALA A 207 -15.63 -30.51 -11.23
C ALA A 207 -14.45 -30.09 -10.36
N ALA A 208 -14.04 -28.82 -10.49
CA ALA A 208 -12.98 -28.27 -9.67
C ALA A 208 -13.32 -28.49 -8.18
N PRO A 209 -12.37 -28.95 -7.35
CA PRO A 209 -12.62 -29.16 -5.93
C PRO A 209 -13.05 -27.83 -5.31
N ALA A 210 -14.18 -27.85 -4.60
CA ALA A 210 -14.67 -26.68 -3.90
C ALA A 210 -13.60 -26.19 -2.91
N LEU A 211 -13.13 -24.95 -3.10
CA LEU A 211 -12.18 -24.33 -2.18
C LEU A 211 -12.81 -24.25 -0.79
N PRO A 212 -12.06 -24.54 0.28
CA PRO A 212 -12.56 -24.44 1.64
C PRO A 212 -12.95 -22.99 1.95
N PRO A 213 -14.04 -22.76 2.71
CA PRO A 213 -14.47 -21.41 3.05
C PRO A 213 -13.44 -20.75 3.98
N TYR A 214 -13.06 -19.51 3.68
CA TYR A 214 -12.14 -18.68 4.46
C TYR A 214 -12.87 -17.52 5.16
N CYS A 215 -12.33 -17.04 6.28
CA CYS A 215 -12.86 -15.86 6.95
C CYS A 215 -12.47 -14.59 6.18
N GLY A 216 -13.45 -13.82 5.69
CA GLY A 216 -13.20 -12.58 4.93
C GLY A 216 -12.54 -11.43 5.71
N ARG A 217 -12.26 -11.59 7.02
CA ARG A 217 -11.60 -10.56 7.85
C ARG A 217 -10.14 -10.88 8.18
N CYS A 218 -9.81 -12.13 8.53
CA CYS A 218 -8.44 -12.53 8.86
C CYS A 218 -7.78 -13.43 7.82
N HIS A 219 -8.53 -13.91 6.81
CA HIS A 219 -8.06 -14.86 5.79
C HIS A 219 -7.47 -16.18 6.31
N ALA A 220 -7.50 -16.44 7.61
CA ALA A 220 -7.14 -17.73 8.16
C ALA A 220 -8.11 -18.81 7.63
N GLU A 221 -7.58 -20.01 7.35
CA GLU A 221 -8.34 -21.24 7.11
C GLU A 221 -9.12 -21.64 8.37
N THR A 222 -10.06 -20.79 8.72
CA THR A 222 -11.00 -21.01 9.80
C THR A 222 -12.22 -21.55 9.09
N ARG A 223 -12.38 -22.88 9.14
CA ARG A 223 -13.63 -23.54 8.78
C ARG A 223 -14.74 -22.68 9.37
N THR A 224 -15.51 -21.99 8.54
CA THR A 224 -16.82 -21.48 8.93
C THR A 224 -17.64 -22.76 9.12
N ARG A 225 -17.46 -23.42 10.26
CA ARG A 225 -18.19 -24.62 10.63
C ARG A 225 -19.62 -24.14 10.79
N MET A 226 -20.50 -24.45 9.84
CA MET A 226 -21.90 -24.49 10.20
C MET A 226 -22.04 -25.66 11.18
N ARG A 227 -22.47 -25.38 12.40
CA ARG A 227 -22.91 -26.43 13.31
C ARG A 227 -24.40 -26.59 13.12
N LEU A 228 -24.83 -27.81 12.85
CA LEU A 228 -26.23 -28.19 13.05
C LEU A 228 -26.45 -28.26 14.56
N ALA A 229 -27.34 -27.40 15.07
CA ALA A 229 -27.88 -27.52 16.42
C ALA A 229 -29.38 -27.81 16.26
N GLY A 230 -29.74 -29.09 16.21
CA GLY A 230 -31.07 -29.51 15.75
C GLY A 230 -31.19 -29.42 14.23
N GLU A 231 -32.30 -28.85 13.74
CA GLU A 231 -32.58 -28.67 12.31
C GLU A 231 -32.08 -27.32 11.73
N GLU A 232 -31.50 -26.45 12.57
CA GLU A 232 -31.01 -25.13 12.14
C GLU A 232 -29.48 -25.07 11.97
N LEU A 233 -29.04 -24.39 10.91
CA LEU A 233 -27.64 -24.12 10.58
C LEU A 233 -27.21 -22.78 11.18
N HIS A 234 -26.37 -22.80 12.22
CA HIS A 234 -25.82 -21.57 12.82
C HIS A 234 -24.41 -21.25 12.32
N ARG A 235 -24.14 -19.95 12.09
CA ARG A 235 -22.79 -19.44 11.78
C ARG A 235 -21.95 -19.40 13.05
N VAL A 236 -20.88 -20.21 13.11
CA VAL A 236 -19.91 -20.14 14.20
C VAL A 236 -18.96 -18.95 13.95
N PRO A 237 -18.78 -18.05 14.92
CA PRO A 237 -17.86 -16.92 14.79
C PRO A 237 -16.40 -17.39 14.67
N CYS A 238 -15.59 -16.66 13.91
CA CYS A 238 -14.17 -16.96 13.76
C CYS A 238 -13.45 -16.76 15.10
N PRO A 239 -12.76 -17.78 15.65
CA PRO A 239 -12.12 -17.69 16.96
C PRO A 239 -10.99 -16.64 17.00
N ALA A 240 -10.36 -16.35 15.86
CA ALA A 240 -9.34 -15.32 15.76
C ALA A 240 -9.91 -13.89 15.75
N CYS A 241 -11.09 -13.68 15.13
CA CYS A 241 -11.71 -12.36 15.03
C CYS A 241 -12.69 -12.06 16.18
N HIS A 242 -13.19 -13.10 16.84
CA HIS A 242 -14.16 -13.00 17.92
C HIS A 242 -13.85 -14.07 18.98
N PRO A 243 -12.82 -13.86 19.82
CA PRO A 243 -12.51 -14.76 20.93
C PRO A 243 -13.62 -14.58 21.97
N GLN A 244 -14.71 -15.34 21.84
CA GLN A 244 -15.63 -15.47 22.98
C GLN A 244 -14.88 -16.25 24.06
N THR A 245 -14.75 -15.63 25.22
CA THR A 245 -14.24 -16.26 26.44
C THR A 245 -15.06 -17.51 26.71
N ILE A 246 -14.49 -18.67 26.40
CA ILE A 246 -15.01 -19.97 26.82
C ILE A 246 -14.62 -20.08 28.30
N SER A 247 -15.57 -19.88 29.20
CA SER A 247 -15.47 -20.29 30.60
C SER A 247 -15.89 -21.75 30.73
#